data_AF-A0A970Q562-F1
#
_entry.id   AF-A0A970Q562-F1
#
_cell.length_a   1.000
_cell.length_b   1.000
_cell.length_c   1.000
_cell.angle_alpha   90.00
_cell.angle_beta   90.00
_cell.angle_gamma   90.00
#
_symmetry.space_group_name_H-M   'P 1'
#
loop_
_entity.id
_entity.type
_entity.pdbx_description
1 polymer ?
#
loop_
_entity_poly.entity_id
_entity_poly.type
_entity_poly.pdbx_seq_one_letter_code
_entity_poly.pdbx_strand_id
1 'polypeptide(L)'
;MINAKDRYTYGHSERVTYYVHKMAEKIGLSEEEIRLLDYASFLHDIGKIEIDREILNKPSNLNDEEWAIMKQHPIWGSDMVKPLAKLRPIVPI
;
A
#
# COMPACT_ATOMS: atom_id res chain seq x y z
N MET A 1 4.07 -2.87 9.31
CA MET A 1 2.79 -3.50 9.72
C MET A 1 2.40 -4.67 8.83
N ILE A 2 2.41 -4.52 7.49
CA ILE A 2 2.27 -5.65 6.53
C ILE A 2 3.44 -6.66 6.69
N ASN A 3 4.63 -6.16 7.04
CA ASN A 3 5.88 -6.93 7.21
C ASN A 3 5.81 -8.14 8.15
N ALA A 4 4.82 -8.23 9.05
CA ALA A 4 4.63 -9.41 9.89
C ALA A 4 3.93 -10.55 9.13
N LYS A 5 3.04 -10.22 8.18
CA LYS A 5 2.25 -11.16 7.37
C LYS A 5 2.90 -11.49 6.02
N ASP A 6 3.68 -10.55 5.51
CA ASP A 6 4.38 -10.62 4.23
C ASP A 6 5.90 -10.54 4.46
N ARG A 7 6.57 -11.66 4.21
CA ARG A 7 8.03 -11.77 4.42
C ARG A 7 8.82 -11.13 3.27
N TYR A 8 8.21 -10.96 2.11
CA TYR A 8 8.86 -10.46 0.89
C TYR A 8 8.90 -8.94 0.83
N THR A 9 7.96 -8.25 1.48
CA THR A 9 7.86 -6.78 1.45
C THR A 9 8.55 -6.07 2.62
N TYR A 10 9.49 -6.70 3.32
CA TYR A 10 10.22 -6.04 4.41
C TYR A 10 10.92 -4.77 3.92
N GLY A 11 10.57 -3.63 4.50
CA GLY A 11 11.11 -2.33 4.10
C GLY A 11 10.59 -1.82 2.74
N HIS A 12 9.64 -2.51 2.10
CA HIS A 12 9.17 -2.17 0.74
C HIS A 12 8.46 -0.83 0.74
N SER A 13 7.46 -0.66 1.61
CA SER A 13 6.73 0.59 1.75
C SER A 13 7.69 1.74 2.05
N GLU A 14 8.67 1.53 2.94
CA GLU A 14 9.68 2.52 3.29
C GLU A 14 10.54 2.92 2.08
N ARG A 15 10.99 1.94 1.26
CA ARG A 15 11.76 2.22 0.04
C ARG A 15 10.92 2.95 -1.01
N VAL A 16 9.67 2.52 -1.22
CA VAL A 16 8.75 3.17 -2.18
C VAL A 16 8.48 4.60 -1.75
N THR A 17 8.14 4.82 -0.47
CA THR A 17 7.95 6.16 0.09
C THR A 17 9.18 7.03 -0.09
N TYR A 18 10.38 6.51 0.18
CA TYR A 18 11.63 7.25 -0.04
C TYR A 18 11.77 7.72 -1.50
N TYR A 19 11.55 6.83 -2.48
CA TYR A 19 11.67 7.20 -3.90
C TYR A 19 10.57 8.18 -4.34
N VAL A 20 9.34 8.00 -3.86
CA VAL A 20 8.21 8.90 -4.13
C VAL A 20 8.52 10.29 -3.60
N HIS A 21 9.00 10.39 -2.36
CA HIS A 21 9.41 11.65 -1.74
C HIS A 21 10.49 12.36 -2.57
N LYS A 22 11.57 11.65 -2.93
CA LYS A 22 12.67 12.23 -3.73
C LYS A 22 12.23 12.66 -5.12
N MET A 23 11.28 11.96 -5.73
CA MET A 23 10.71 12.37 -7.00
C MET A 23 9.83 13.61 -6.85
N ALA A 24 9.00 13.67 -5.81
CA ALA A 24 8.11 14.79 -5.51
C ALA A 24 8.90 16.09 -5.24
N GLU A 25 9.98 16.02 -4.46
CA GLU A 25 10.92 17.14 -4.27
C GLU A 25 11.49 17.61 -5.61
N LYS A 26 11.91 16.68 -6.46
CA LYS A 26 12.57 16.99 -7.74
C LYS A 26 11.64 17.67 -8.76
N ILE A 27 10.35 17.36 -8.73
CA ILE A 27 9.36 17.99 -9.62
C ILE A 27 8.72 19.24 -9.01
N GLY A 28 9.14 19.66 -7.81
CA GLY A 28 8.73 20.91 -7.19
C GLY A 28 7.34 20.89 -6.56
N LEU A 29 6.88 19.73 -6.07
CA LEU A 29 5.63 19.67 -5.29
C LEU A 29 5.78 20.42 -3.96
N SER A 30 4.66 20.90 -3.43
CA SER A 30 4.61 21.53 -2.12
C SER A 30 4.84 20.52 -1.01
N GLU A 31 5.29 21.01 0.15
CA GLU A 31 5.45 20.22 1.37
C GLU A 31 4.16 19.48 1.79
N GLU A 32 2.99 20.05 1.50
CA GLU A 32 1.72 19.41 1.78
C GLU A 32 1.45 18.23 0.84
N GLU A 33 1.69 18.40 -0.46
CA GLU A 33 1.56 17.33 -1.45
C GLU A 33 2.57 16.21 -1.20
N ILE A 34 3.82 16.54 -0.86
CA ILE A 34 4.84 15.56 -0.49
C ILE A 34 4.38 14.74 0.72
N ARG A 35 3.87 15.38 1.78
CA ARG A 35 3.33 14.66 2.95
C ARG A 35 2.18 13.73 2.58
N LEU A 36 1.28 14.15 1.70
CA LEU A 36 0.18 13.29 1.23
C LEU A 36 0.72 12.08 0.46
N LEU A 37 1.70 12.29 -0.42
CA LEU A 37 2.35 11.21 -1.15
C LEU A 37 3.11 10.26 -0.23
N ASP A 38 3.72 10.75 0.83
CA ASP A 38 4.39 9.91 1.83
C ASP A 38 3.39 8.97 2.51
N TYR A 39 2.25 9.49 2.95
CA TYR A 39 1.19 8.65 3.51
C TYR A 39 0.60 7.67 2.48
N ALA A 40 0.32 8.13 1.27
CA ALA A 40 -0.25 7.31 0.20
C ALA A 40 0.67 6.15 -0.17
N SER A 41 1.95 6.44 -0.42
CA SER A 41 2.96 5.44 -0.75
C SER A 41 3.24 4.47 0.39
N PHE A 42 3.21 4.94 1.64
CA PHE A 42 3.45 4.07 2.79
C PHE A 42 2.30 3.06 3.00
N LEU A 43 1.06 3.52 2.77
CA LEU A 43 -0.16 2.76 3.02
C LEU A 43 -0.73 2.04 1.79
N HIS A 44 -0.15 2.20 0.60
CA HIS A 44 -0.74 1.76 -0.67
C HIS A 44 -1.16 0.27 -0.68
N ASP A 45 -0.43 -0.57 0.06
CA ASP A 45 -0.63 -2.02 0.13
C ASP A 45 -1.27 -2.49 1.45
N ILE A 46 -1.77 -1.59 2.31
CA ILE A 46 -2.23 -1.94 3.67
C ILE A 46 -3.33 -3.01 3.69
N GLY A 47 -4.19 -3.06 2.67
CA GLY A 47 -5.23 -4.07 2.54
C GLY A 47 -4.72 -5.49 2.33
N LYS A 48 -3.42 -5.71 2.04
CA LYS A 48 -2.83 -7.06 2.01
C LYS A 48 -2.89 -7.75 3.37
N ILE A 49 -3.14 -7.03 4.46
CA ILE A 49 -3.39 -7.60 5.80
C ILE A 49 -4.57 -8.57 5.79
N GLU A 50 -5.57 -8.35 4.93
CA GLU A 50 -6.75 -9.22 4.82
C GLU A 50 -6.50 -10.49 4.01
N ILE A 51 -5.42 -10.56 3.20
CA ILE A 51 -5.10 -11.74 2.40
C ILE A 51 -4.50 -12.84 3.28
N ASP A 52 -4.98 -14.08 3.14
CA ASP A 52 -4.39 -15.24 3.80
C ASP A 52 -2.91 -15.44 3.46
N ARG A 53 -2.11 -15.88 4.44
CA ARG A 53 -0.66 -16.02 4.27
C ARG A 53 -0.28 -16.98 3.16
N GLU A 54 -1.07 -18.03 2.97
CA GLU A 54 -0.85 -19.08 1.96
C GLU A 54 -1.02 -18.55 0.54
N ILE A 55 -1.95 -17.59 0.35
CA ILE A 55 -2.15 -16.89 -0.93
C ILE A 55 -1.09 -15.78 -1.08
N LEU A 56 -0.90 -14.96 -0.05
CA LEU A 56 -0.01 -13.81 -0.08
C LEU A 56 1.46 -14.19 -0.35
N ASN A 57 1.92 -15.30 0.21
CA ASN A 57 3.30 -15.77 0.11
C ASN A 57 3.44 -17.04 -0.75
N LYS A 58 2.46 -17.34 -1.62
CA LYS A 58 2.50 -18.56 -2.44
C LYS A 58 3.74 -18.54 -3.34
N PRO A 59 4.60 -19.57 -3.33
CA PRO A 59 5.81 -19.60 -4.14
C PRO A 59 5.53 -19.95 -5.62
N SER A 60 4.39 -20.56 -5.90
CA SER A 60 3.90 -20.81 -7.26
C SER A 60 2.94 -19.71 -7.72
N ASN A 61 2.61 -19.70 -9.01
CA ASN A 61 1.58 -18.82 -9.53
C ASN A 61 0.24 -18.99 -8.79
N LEU A 62 -0.46 -17.87 -8.62
CA LEU A 62 -1.83 -17.87 -8.12
C LEU A 62 -2.77 -18.36 -9.22
N ASN A 63 -3.79 -19.13 -8.83
CA ASN A 63 -4.92 -19.46 -9.71
C ASN A 63 -5.89 -18.27 -9.82
N ASP A 64 -6.92 -18.38 -10.64
CA ASP A 64 -7.85 -17.29 -10.91
C ASP A 64 -8.61 -16.82 -9.64
N GLU A 65 -8.97 -17.73 -8.75
CA GLU A 65 -9.69 -17.44 -7.50
C GLU A 65 -8.78 -16.71 -6.50
N GLU A 66 -7.56 -17.20 -6.32
CA GLU A 66 -6.52 -16.58 -5.51
C GLU A 66 -6.16 -15.19 -6.05
N TRP A 67 -6.16 -15.03 -7.37
CA TRP A 67 -5.91 -13.75 -8.01
C TRP A 67 -7.08 -12.77 -7.82
N ALA A 68 -8.32 -13.26 -7.82
CA ALA A 68 -9.49 -12.47 -7.47
C ALA A 68 -9.41 -11.94 -6.03
N ILE A 69 -8.94 -12.76 -5.08
CA ILE A 69 -8.68 -12.36 -3.69
C ILE A 69 -7.55 -11.33 -3.62
N MET A 70 -6.43 -11.58 -4.28
CA MET A 70 -5.30 -10.64 -4.31
C MET A 70 -5.71 -9.26 -4.81
N LYS A 71 -6.60 -9.19 -5.81
CA LYS A 71 -7.11 -7.92 -6.37
C LYS A 71 -8.03 -7.14 -5.43
N GLN A 72 -8.48 -7.70 -4.32
CA GLN A 72 -9.29 -6.98 -3.34
C GLN A 72 -8.47 -6.07 -2.40
N HIS A 73 -7.14 -6.25 -2.32
CA HIS A 73 -6.33 -5.45 -1.39
C HIS A 73 -6.46 -3.92 -1.52
N PRO A 74 -6.68 -3.31 -2.70
CA PRO A 74 -6.89 -1.86 -2.77
C PRO A 74 -8.22 -1.44 -2.15
N ILE A 75 -9.28 -2.26 -2.33
CA ILE A 75 -10.61 -2.01 -1.77
C ILE A 75 -10.54 -2.10 -0.24
N TRP A 76 -9.97 -3.18 0.29
CA TRP A 76 -9.76 -3.32 1.73
C TRP A 76 -8.88 -2.21 2.31
N GLY A 77 -7.81 -1.84 1.60
CA GLY A 77 -6.96 -0.72 1.99
C GLY A 77 -7.72 0.61 2.05
N SER A 78 -8.58 0.87 1.06
CA SER A 78 -9.47 2.03 1.02
C SER A 78 -10.42 2.06 2.23
N ASP A 79 -11.08 0.94 2.52
CA ASP A 79 -11.99 0.81 3.67
C ASP A 79 -11.28 1.01 5.01
N MET A 80 -10.03 0.57 5.14
CA MET A 80 -9.21 0.78 6.35
C MET A 80 -8.80 2.24 6.55
N VAL A 81 -8.53 2.97 5.47
CA VAL A 81 -8.01 4.35 5.53
C VAL A 81 -9.15 5.37 5.62
N LYS A 82 -10.30 5.10 5.00
CA LYS A 82 -11.46 6.01 4.90
C LYS A 82 -11.95 6.62 6.23
N PRO A 83 -11.95 5.91 7.38
CA PRO A 83 -12.35 6.49 8.67
C PRO A 83 -11.39 7.56 9.19
N LEU A 84 -10.14 7.59 8.71
CA LEU A 84 -9.10 8.52 9.15
C LEU A 84 -9.27 9.84 8.41
N ALA A 85 -9.95 10.80 9.02
CA ALA A 85 -10.32 12.07 8.39
C ALA A 85 -9.13 12.81 7.72
N LYS A 86 -7.93 12.70 8.29
CA LYS A 86 -6.69 13.32 7.76
C LYS A 86 -6.15 12.65 6.49
N LEU A 87 -6.55 11.39 6.23
CA LEU A 87 -6.08 10.60 5.10
C LEU A 87 -7.11 10.50 3.97
N ARG A 88 -8.27 11.16 4.08
CA ARG A 88 -9.26 11.23 3.01
C ARG A 88 -8.69 11.59 1.62
N PRO A 89 -7.72 12.53 1.50
CA PRO A 89 -7.14 12.87 0.20
C PRO A 89 -6.36 11.73 -0.48
N ILE A 90 -5.97 10.69 0.26
CA ILE A 90 -5.12 9.60 -0.25
C ILE A 90 -5.86 8.25 -0.34
N VAL A 91 -7.16 8.25 -0.05
CA VAL A 91 -7.99 7.05 -0.16
C VAL A 91 -8.03 6.63 -1.63
N PRO A 92 -7.66 5.37 -1.97
CA PRO A 92 -7.76 4.86 -3.33
C PRO A 92 -9.19 5.02 -3.87
N ILE A 93 -9.30 5.55 -5.09
CA ILE A 93 -10.57 5.74 -5.84
C ILE A 93 -11.07 4.40 -6.37
#